data_AF-K1ZAJ1-F1
#
_entry.id   AF-K1ZAJ1-F1
#
_cell.length_a   1.000
_cell.length_b   1.000
_cell.length_c   1.000
_cell.angle_alpha   90.00
_cell.angle_beta   90.00
_cell.angle_gamma   90.00
#
_symmetry.space_group_name_H-M   'P 1'
#
loop_
_entity.id
_entity.type
_entity.pdbx_description
1 polymer ?
#
loop_
_entity_poly.entity_id
_entity_poly.type
_entity_poly.pdbx_seq_one_letter_code
_entity_poly.pdbx_strand_id
1 'polypeptide(L)' 'MKKSLLETNPYLKDPAERKQLMRRSLVSSFAIEGIYLKEESAGSVKEDTQSFTADSQPASARSPR' A
#
# COMPACT_ATOMS: atom_id res chain seq x y z
N MET A 1 4.83 10.83 23.00
CA MET A 1 5.36 9.91 21.96
C MET A 1 4.25 9.56 20.99
N LYS A 2 4.51 9.59 19.68
CA LYS A 2 3.53 9.17 18.67
C LYS A 2 3.62 7.65 18.52
N LYS A 3 2.48 6.96 18.59
CA LYS A 3 2.41 5.51 18.38
C LYS A 3 2.62 5.20 16.90
N SER A 4 3.18 4.04 16.61
CA SER A 4 3.37 3.61 15.22
C SER A 4 2.04 3.32 14.54
N LEU A 5 2.02 3.35 13.20
CA LEU A 5 0.81 3.03 12.43
C LEU A 5 0.44 1.55 12.60
N LEU A 6 1.43 0.67 12.78
CA LEU A 6 1.23 -0.75 13.08
C LEU A 6 0.56 -0.97 14.45
N GLU A 7 0.87 -0.13 15.44
CA GLU A 7 0.25 -0.21 16.77
C GLU A 7 -1.21 0.25 16.76
N THR A 8 -1.52 1.26 15.94
CA THR A 8 -2.80 1.97 15.98
C THR A 8 -3.82 1.48 14.97
N ASN A 9 -3.38 0.98 13.81
CA ASN A 9 -4.27 0.54 12.74
C ASN A 9 -4.50 -0.98 12.80
N PRO A 10 -5.71 -1.45 13.15
CA PRO A 10 -5.99 -2.89 13.23
C PRO A 10 -5.84 -3.60 11.88
N TYR A 11 -6.10 -2.91 10.77
CA TYR A 11 -6.01 -3.47 9.42
C TYR A 11 -4.57 -3.67 8.93
N LEU A 12 -3.57 -3.20 9.67
CA LEU A 12 -2.16 -3.43 9.35
C LEU A 12 -1.53 -4.55 10.19
N LYS A 13 -2.29 -5.12 11.15
CA LYS A 13 -1.79 -6.18 12.03
C LYS A 13 -1.77 -7.54 11.35
N ASP A 14 -2.80 -7.85 10.58
CA ASP A 14 -2.86 -9.07 9.79
C ASP A 14 -2.61 -8.78 8.30
N PRO A 15 -1.47 -9.23 7.74
CA PRO A 15 -1.17 -9.04 6.33
C PRO A 15 -2.13 -9.81 5.40
N ALA A 16 -2.68 -10.95 5.84
CA ALA A 16 -3.61 -11.74 5.04
C ALA A 16 -4.97 -11.03 4.91
N GLU A 17 -5.53 -10.56 6.04
CA GLU A 17 -6.75 -9.76 6.06
C GLU A 17 -6.59 -8.46 5.26
N ARG A 18 -5.46 -7.76 5.43
CA ARG A 18 -5.13 -6.56 4.64
C ARG A 18 -5.20 -6.84 3.14
N LYS A 19 -4.57 -7.94 2.70
CA LYS A 19 -4.52 -8.33 1.29
C LYS A 19 -5.91 -8.65 0.75
N GLN A 20 -6.73 -9.35 1.53
CA GLN A 20 -8.11 -9.64 1.18
C GLN A 20 -8.95 -8.38 1.01
N LEU A 21 -8.85 -7.44 1.96
CA LEU A 21 -9.57 -6.17 1.91
C LEU A 21 -9.13 -5.31 0.72
N MET A 22 -7.82 -5.22 0.45
CA MET A 22 -7.27 -4.51 -0.70
C MET A 22 -7.78 -5.09 -2.02
N ARG A 23 -7.76 -6.43 -2.16
CA ARG A 23 -8.31 -7.10 -3.35
C ARG A 23 -9.78 -6.78 -3.56
N ARG A 24 -10.59 -6.83 -2.51
CA ARG A 24 -12.01 -6.49 -2.61
C ARG A 24 -12.21 -5.06 -3.11
N SER A 25 -11.46 -4.11 -2.54
CA SER A 25 -11.52 -2.70 -2.95
C SER A 25 -11.13 -2.48 -4.41
N LEU A 26 -10.10 -3.19 -4.88
CA LEU A 26 -9.67 -3.12 -6.27
C LEU A 26 -10.76 -3.67 -7.20
N VAL A 27 -11.22 -4.90 -6.94
CA VAL A 27 -12.26 -5.55 -7.74
C VAL A 27 -13.52 -4.68 -7.84
N SER A 28 -13.99 -4.10 -6.73
CA SER A 28 -15.16 -3.22 -6.76
C SER A 28 -14.92 -1.95 -7.57
N SER A 29 -13.74 -1.36 -7.48
CA SER A 29 -13.42 -0.12 -8.22
C SER A 29 -13.33 -0.39 -9.73
N PHE A 30 -12.67 -1.48 -10.12
CA PHE A 30 -12.59 -1.89 -11.52
C PHE A 30 -13.95 -2.27 -12.10
N ALA A 31 -14.81 -2.94 -11.33
CA ALA A 31 -16.15 -3.28 -11.78
C ALA A 31 -17.00 -2.03 -12.10
N ILE A 32 -16.86 -0.95 -11.32
CA ILE A 32 -17.51 0.34 -11.59
C ILE A 32 -17.03 0.92 -12.94
N GLU A 33 -15.75 0.75 -13.26
CA GLU A 33 -15.16 1.16 -14.54
C GLU A 33 -15.44 0.17 -15.70
N GLY A 34 -16.19 -0.91 -15.45
CA GLY A 34 -16.51 -1.94 -16.44
C GLY A 34 -15.38 -2.94 -16.71
N ILE A 35 -14.34 -2.95 -15.87
CA ILE A 35 -13.19 -3.85 -15.96
C ILE A 35 -13.41 -5.04 -15.03
N TYR A 36 -13.60 -6.22 -15.61
CA TYR A 36 -13.81 -7.46 -14.85
C TYR A 36 -12.49 -8.21 -14.68
N LEU A 37 -11.92 -8.14 -13.48
CA LEU A 37 -10.75 -8.94 -13.12
C LEU A 37 -11.15 -10.41 -12.94
N LYS A 38 -10.44 -11.32 -13.60
CA LYS A 38 -10.55 -12.77 -13.31
C LYS A 38 -9.87 -13.05 -11.98
N GLU A 39 -10.47 -13.88 -11.13
CA GLU A 39 -9.97 -14.16 -9.77
C GLU A 39 -8.51 -14.64 -9.74
N GLU A 40 -8.05 -15.30 -10.80
CA GLU A 40 -6.67 -15.78 -10.95
C GLU A 40 -5.65 -14.65 -11.17
N SER A 41 -6.04 -13.53 -11.81
CA SER A 41 -5.14 -12.40 -12.10
C SER A 41 -5.11 -11.33 -11.00
N ALA A 42 -6.06 -11.35 -10.05
CA ALA A 42 -6.05 -10.49 -8.87
C ALA A 42 -4.96 -10.86 -7.85
N GLY A 43 -4.29 -12.02 -8.03
CA GLY A 43 -3.08 -12.40 -7.31
C GLY A 43 -1.80 -11.73 -7.82
N SER A 44 -1.81 -11.19 -9.05
CA SER A 44 -0.63 -10.63 -9.72
C SER A 44 -0.38 -9.15 -9.44
N VAL A 45 -1.12 -8.53 -8.52
CA VAL A 45 -0.73 -7.21 -7.99
C VAL A 45 0.62 -7.42 -7.30
N LYS A 46 1.70 -7.01 -7.99
CA LYS A 46 3.06 -7.07 -7.45
C LYS A 46 3.07 -6.22 -6.19
N GLU A 47 3.11 -6.88 -5.04
CA GLU A 47 3.44 -6.25 -3.76
C GLU A 47 4.94 -5.97 -3.81
N ASP A 48 5.34 -4.95 -4.59
CA ASP A 48 6.69 -4.43 -4.47
C ASP A 48 6.81 -3.90 -3.03
N THR A 49 7.46 -4.69 -2.18
CA THR A 49 7.89 -4.27 -0.84
C THR A 49 8.93 -3.16 -1.03
N GLN A 50 8.45 -1.95 -1.31
CA GLN A 50 9.28 -0.77 -1.15
C GLN A 50 9.57 -0.65 0.35
N SER A 51 10.85 -0.77 0.69
CA SER A 51 11.36 -0.43 2.01
C SER A 51 11.13 1.06 2.23
N PHE A 52 10.08 1.39 2.98
CA PHE A 52 9.67 2.77 3.30
C PHE A 52 10.79 3.62 3.95
N THR A 53 11.89 2.99 4.38
CA THR A 53 13.01 3.64 5.09
C THR A 53 14.23 3.96 4.21
N ALA A 54 14.19 3.79 2.88
CA ALA A 54 15.39 3.93 2.06
C ALA A 54 15.81 5.37 1.69
N ASP A 55 14.92 6.36 1.77
CA ASP A 55 15.25 7.76 1.43
C ASP A 55 15.13 8.71 2.63
N SER A 56 16.02 8.55 3.61
CA SER A 56 16.47 9.70 4.38
C SER A 56 17.68 10.32 3.69
N GLN A 57 17.49 10.93 2.51
CA GLN A 57 18.48 11.87 2.02
C GLN A 57 18.53 13.05 3.00
N PRO A 58 19.68 13.36 3.62
CA PRO A 58 19.80 14.60 4.38
C PRO A 58 19.61 15.76 3.40
N ALA A 59 18.77 16.72 3.79
CA ALA A 59 18.51 17.94 3.03
C ALA A 59 19.84 18.66 2.75
N SER A 60 20.45 18.36 1.60
CA SER A 60 21.69 18.99 1.16
C SER A 60 21.35 20.34 0.53
N ALA A 61 21.54 21.37 1.35
CA ALA A 61 21.83 22.76 1.01
C ALA A 61 21.11 23.36 -0.21
N ARG A 62 19.97 24.01 0.04
CA ARG A 62 19.55 25.17 -0.76
C ARG A 62 20.60 26.27 -0.59
N SER A 63 21.51 26.43 -1.56
CA SER A 63 22.36 27.62 -1.65
C SER A 63 21.51 28.81 -2.15
N PRO A 64 21.56 29.97 -1.48
CA PRO A 64 20.86 31.16 -1.96
C PRO A 64 21.78 31.95 -2.88
N ARG A 65 21.39 32.07 -4.16
CA ARG A 65 21.30 33.33 -4.91
C ARG A 65 20.91 33.06 -6.36
#